data_AF-M4AI86-F1
#
_entry.id   AF-M4AI86-F1
#
_cell.length_a   1.000
_cell.length_b   1.000
_cell.length_c   1.000
_cell.angle_alpha   90.00
_cell.angle_beta   90.00
_cell.angle_gamma   90.00
#
_symmetry.space_group_name_H-M   'P 1'
#
loop_
_entity.id
_entity.type
_entity.pdbx_description
1 polymer ?
#
loop_
_entity_poly.entity_id
_entity_poly.type
_entity_poly.pdbx_seq_one_letter_code
_entity_poly.pdbx_strand_id
1 'polypeptide(L)'
;MAAAEPDSPLYLGLDFSTQQLKAVAIDGALGPVHQDSVQFDSELPEFRTQGGVHIHPDGLTVTSPVLMWVKALDLLLDRMKAAGFGFSRVRALSGSGQQHGAVFWRTGAARTLAQLDPGQNLHQQLKDSFSVQDSPVWMDSSSGPQCDALQEAAGGAMRLADITGSRAYERFTGNQIAKVRQTRPDQFQDTERISLVSSFGASLFLGRYAAIDYSDGSGMNLLDIRDRKWSQVCLDATATNLERLLGEPCLSTAVLGPVSSFLQRRYGFSGSCSVVAFTGDNPASLAGMCLHQGDIAVSLGTSDTLFLSLAEPRPSLEGHVFCSPVEPDGFMALLCFKNGSLTRERVRDRCCSGSWDVFSQALDGTPLGNHGNIGFYFDTMEITPPAVGLHHFDANDRQVSSWSSELEVRALVEGQFLSRRLHAERLGYSIGRTSLCLCLVSPDVPARSEPGPVPFCLCFRVCQSGSGHRRRFGQQADPSGSVRRLQRSGLHHRPVGLCLLRLRLPSPPWFSGRFWSFLPGPAEQRSRTSAGVPPAPHRSAGLRPDVEALR
;
A
#
# COMPACT_ATOMS: atom_id res chain seq x y z
N MET A 1 -3.65 -14.58 -24.81
CA MET A 1 -4.19 -13.20 -24.89
C MET A 1 -4.84 -13.04 -26.24
N ALA A 2 -6.00 -12.41 -26.35
CA ALA A 2 -6.59 -12.11 -27.66
C ALA A 2 -5.67 -11.12 -28.40
N ALA A 3 -5.41 -11.35 -29.68
CA ALA A 3 -4.63 -10.40 -30.47
C ALA A 3 -5.49 -9.14 -30.68
N ALA A 4 -5.01 -8.00 -30.19
CA ALA A 4 -5.63 -6.71 -30.49
C ALA A 4 -5.57 -6.42 -31.99
N GLU A 5 -6.56 -5.69 -32.50
CA GLU A 5 -6.55 -5.23 -33.89
C GLU A 5 -5.23 -4.48 -34.20
N PRO A 6 -4.66 -4.63 -35.41
CA PRO A 6 -3.30 -4.16 -35.74
C PRO A 6 -3.06 -2.67 -35.45
N ASP A 7 -4.10 -1.83 -35.58
CA ASP A 7 -4.03 -0.37 -35.42
C ASP A 7 -4.72 0.16 -34.16
N SER A 8 -5.15 -0.70 -33.24
CA SER A 8 -5.86 -0.22 -32.04
C SER A 8 -4.93 0.59 -31.12
N PRO A 9 -5.40 1.70 -30.52
CA PRO A 9 -4.62 2.48 -29.58
C PRO A 9 -4.28 1.66 -28.33
N LEU A 10 -3.07 1.86 -27.82
CA LEU A 10 -2.60 1.21 -26.59
C LEU A 10 -2.41 2.23 -25.47
N TYR A 11 -2.58 1.77 -24.24
CA TYR A 11 -2.32 2.51 -23.01
C TYR A 11 -1.37 1.71 -22.13
N LEU A 12 -0.27 2.33 -21.70
CA LEU A 12 0.79 1.66 -20.95
C LEU A 12 0.71 2.04 -19.46
N GLY A 13 0.55 1.05 -18.60
CA GLY A 13 0.66 1.18 -17.15
C GLY A 13 1.99 0.60 -16.68
N LEU A 14 2.71 1.34 -15.84
CA LEU A 14 3.93 0.88 -15.18
C LEU A 14 3.73 0.74 -13.68
N ASP A 15 4.51 -0.13 -13.05
CA ASP A 15 4.54 -0.25 -11.59
C ASP A 15 5.99 -0.39 -11.09
N PHE A 16 6.53 0.70 -10.56
CA PHE A 16 7.83 0.75 -9.89
C PHE A 16 7.69 0.25 -8.45
N SER A 17 7.57 -1.07 -8.29
CA SER A 17 7.36 -1.73 -7.01
C SER A 17 8.68 -1.97 -6.26
N THR A 18 8.61 -2.52 -5.05
CA THR A 18 9.79 -2.78 -4.20
C THR A 18 10.72 -3.84 -4.79
N GLN A 19 10.18 -4.91 -5.36
CA GLN A 19 10.96 -6.09 -5.79
C GLN A 19 11.18 -6.15 -7.31
N GLN A 20 10.40 -5.38 -8.07
CA GLN A 20 10.36 -5.47 -9.52
C GLN A 20 9.78 -4.20 -10.15
N LEU A 21 10.13 -3.98 -11.41
CA LEU A 21 9.44 -3.04 -12.29
C LEU A 21 8.54 -3.82 -13.24
N LYS A 22 7.24 -3.51 -13.29
CA LYS A 22 6.28 -4.16 -14.21
C LYS A 22 5.74 -3.19 -15.24
N ALA A 23 5.31 -3.73 -16.38
CA ALA A 23 4.55 -3.01 -17.39
C ALA A 23 3.36 -3.86 -17.84
N VAL A 24 2.21 -3.20 -18.03
CA VAL A 24 1.01 -3.76 -18.66
C VAL A 24 0.55 -2.80 -19.74
N ALA A 25 0.37 -3.29 -20.96
CA ALA A 25 -0.31 -2.54 -22.01
C ALA A 25 -1.75 -3.04 -22.17
N ILE A 26 -2.70 -2.12 -22.25
CA ILE A 26 -4.11 -2.41 -22.52
C ILE A 26 -4.54 -1.76 -23.84
N ASP A 27 -5.55 -2.34 -24.49
CA ASP A 27 -6.20 -1.75 -25.66
C ASP A 27 -7.36 -0.80 -25.28
N GLY A 28 -7.99 -0.19 -26.29
CA GLY A 28 -9.17 0.66 -26.09
C GLY A 28 -10.42 -0.04 -25.55
N ALA A 29 -10.43 -1.38 -25.49
CA ALA A 29 -11.47 -2.18 -24.85
C ALA A 29 -11.10 -2.57 -23.40
N LEU A 30 -10.02 -1.99 -22.86
CA LEU A 30 -9.46 -2.26 -21.54
C LEU A 30 -8.95 -3.71 -21.36
N GLY A 31 -8.70 -4.42 -22.47
CA GLY A 31 -8.13 -5.76 -22.46
C GLY A 31 -6.60 -5.71 -22.36
N PRO A 32 -5.96 -6.51 -21.50
CA PRO A 32 -4.49 -6.60 -21.46
C PRO A 32 -3.98 -7.29 -22.73
N VAL A 33 -3.04 -6.63 -23.41
CA VAL A 33 -2.44 -7.10 -24.67
C VAL A 33 -0.96 -7.46 -24.53
N HIS A 34 -0.28 -6.93 -23.51
CA HIS A 34 1.12 -7.19 -23.24
C HIS A 34 1.39 -7.03 -21.74
N GLN A 35 2.28 -7.87 -21.20
CA GLN A 35 2.76 -7.79 -19.83
C GLN A 35 4.23 -8.18 -19.80
N ASP A 36 5.03 -7.43 -19.04
CA ASP A 36 6.44 -7.73 -18.83
C ASP A 36 6.89 -7.22 -17.45
N SER A 37 8.00 -7.75 -16.95
CA SER A 37 8.54 -7.40 -15.64
C SER A 37 10.03 -7.65 -15.52
N VAL A 38 10.74 -6.80 -14.79
CA VAL A 38 12.14 -7.01 -14.41
C VAL A 38 12.22 -7.21 -12.90
N GLN A 39 12.63 -8.40 -12.46
CA GLN A 39 12.88 -8.75 -11.06
C GLN A 39 14.26 -8.25 -10.63
N PHE A 40 14.33 -7.43 -9.59
CA PHE A 40 15.57 -6.73 -9.23
C PHE A 40 16.67 -7.69 -8.80
N ASP A 41 16.42 -8.58 -7.84
CA ASP A 41 17.47 -9.43 -7.27
C ASP A 41 18.07 -10.41 -8.30
N SER A 42 17.23 -11.00 -9.15
CA SER A 42 17.67 -12.02 -10.11
C SER A 42 18.23 -11.44 -11.40
N GLU A 43 17.78 -10.26 -11.82
CA GLU A 43 18.13 -9.68 -13.12
C GLU A 43 19.09 -8.49 -13.02
N LEU A 44 19.25 -7.93 -11.82
CA LEU A 44 20.18 -6.85 -11.50
C LEU A 44 21.05 -7.21 -10.27
N PRO A 45 21.63 -8.43 -10.19
CA PRO A 45 22.31 -8.93 -8.98
C PRO A 45 23.53 -8.10 -8.57
N GLU A 46 24.10 -7.29 -9.47
CA GLU A 46 25.21 -6.39 -9.18
C GLU A 46 24.87 -5.32 -8.14
N PHE A 47 23.58 -4.99 -7.95
CA PHE A 47 23.14 -4.08 -6.89
C PHE A 47 23.03 -4.77 -5.52
N ARG A 48 23.15 -6.11 -5.46
CA ARG A 48 23.20 -6.89 -4.21
C ARG A 48 22.02 -6.63 -3.28
N THR A 49 20.83 -6.46 -3.84
CA THR A 49 19.60 -6.33 -3.08
C THR A 49 19.09 -7.69 -2.61
N GLN A 50 18.27 -7.69 -1.55
CA GLN A 50 17.44 -8.81 -1.15
C GLN A 50 16.02 -8.29 -0.97
N GLY A 51 15.07 -8.83 -1.74
CA GLY A 51 13.74 -8.27 -1.89
C GLY A 51 13.75 -6.88 -2.54
N GLY A 52 14.72 -6.57 -3.40
CA GLY A 52 14.87 -5.26 -4.04
C GLY A 52 15.37 -4.13 -3.13
N VAL A 53 15.80 -4.45 -1.91
CA VAL A 53 16.28 -3.47 -0.93
C VAL A 53 17.58 -3.86 -0.27
N HIS A 54 18.20 -2.90 0.42
CA HIS A 54 19.24 -3.09 1.41
C HIS A 54 18.67 -2.77 2.79
N ILE A 55 18.74 -3.75 3.70
CA ILE A 55 18.50 -3.54 5.12
C ILE A 55 19.87 -3.25 5.75
N HIS A 56 20.00 -2.08 6.37
CA HIS A 56 21.27 -1.63 6.94
C HIS A 56 21.54 -2.30 8.29
N PRO A 57 22.79 -2.23 8.82
CA PRO A 57 23.16 -2.89 10.08
C PRO A 57 22.37 -2.45 11.33
N ASP A 58 21.71 -1.28 11.29
CA ASP A 58 20.86 -0.80 12.39
C ASP A 58 19.51 -1.54 12.47
N GLY A 59 19.16 -2.33 11.46
CA GLY A 59 17.90 -3.07 11.37
C GLY A 59 16.66 -2.20 11.16
N LEU A 60 16.84 -0.89 10.92
CA LEU A 60 15.74 0.09 10.78
C LEU A 60 15.83 0.85 9.46
N THR A 61 17.04 1.19 9.01
CA THR A 61 17.25 1.91 7.76
C THR A 61 17.11 0.93 6.59
N VAL A 62 16.22 1.24 5.65
CA VAL A 62 15.95 0.39 4.48
C VAL A 62 15.94 1.24 3.21
N THR A 63 16.77 0.87 2.24
CA THR A 63 16.97 1.66 1.02
C THR A 63 16.97 0.82 -0.25
N SER A 64 16.77 1.45 -1.40
CA SER A 64 17.03 0.85 -2.72
C SER A 64 17.94 1.78 -3.55
N PRO A 65 18.90 1.24 -4.31
CA PRO A 65 19.71 2.05 -5.22
C PRO A 65 18.86 2.67 -6.34
N VAL A 66 18.86 3.99 -6.49
CA VAL A 66 18.03 4.67 -7.50
C VAL A 66 18.39 4.22 -8.92
N LEU A 67 19.68 4.01 -9.20
CA LEU A 67 20.14 3.53 -10.51
C LEU A 67 19.68 2.12 -10.85
N MET A 68 19.31 1.30 -9.87
CA MET A 68 18.70 0.00 -10.12
C MET A 68 17.35 0.18 -10.82
N TRP A 69 16.52 1.12 -10.37
CA TRP A 69 15.24 1.42 -11.01
C TRP A 69 15.41 1.98 -12.42
N VAL A 70 16.41 2.83 -12.64
CA VAL A 70 16.75 3.35 -13.98
C VAL A 70 17.16 2.20 -14.91
N LYS A 71 18.04 1.31 -14.45
CA LYS A 71 18.51 0.17 -15.25
C LYS A 71 17.40 -0.86 -15.49
N ALA A 72 16.52 -1.08 -14.52
CA ALA A 72 15.34 -1.92 -14.69
C ALA A 72 14.44 -1.38 -15.82
N LEU A 73 14.27 -0.06 -15.92
CA LEU A 73 13.50 0.55 -17.00
C LEU A 73 14.15 0.35 -18.37
N ASP A 74 15.48 0.51 -18.48
CA ASP A 74 16.21 0.19 -19.72
C ASP A 74 15.93 -1.26 -20.15
N LEU A 75 16.11 -2.22 -19.24
CA LEU A 75 15.89 -3.65 -19.51
C LEU A 75 14.44 -3.97 -19.92
N LEU A 76 13.46 -3.38 -19.21
CA LEU A 76 12.05 -3.59 -19.49
C LEU A 76 11.70 -3.09 -20.90
N LEU A 77 12.07 -1.86 -21.24
CA LEU A 77 11.76 -1.27 -22.55
C LEU A 77 12.50 -1.97 -23.70
N ASP A 78 13.76 -2.36 -23.48
CA ASP A 78 14.53 -3.13 -24.46
C ASP A 78 13.90 -4.51 -24.71
N ARG A 79 13.41 -5.18 -23.65
CA ARG A 79 12.70 -6.46 -23.79
C ARG A 79 11.38 -6.33 -24.52
N MET A 80 10.56 -5.32 -24.16
CA MET A 80 9.32 -5.01 -24.88
C MET A 80 9.60 -4.75 -26.36
N LYS A 81 10.66 -3.99 -26.68
CA LYS A 81 11.10 -3.75 -28.07
C LYS A 81 11.50 -5.03 -28.78
N ALA A 82 12.30 -5.89 -28.13
CA ALA A 82 12.72 -7.17 -28.69
C ALA A 82 11.53 -8.13 -28.92
N ALA A 83 10.50 -8.05 -28.09
CA ALA A 83 9.24 -8.78 -28.25
C ALA A 83 8.33 -8.20 -29.37
N GLY A 84 8.77 -7.15 -30.06
CA GLY A 84 8.01 -6.52 -31.15
C GLY A 84 6.84 -5.65 -30.65
N PHE A 85 6.90 -5.14 -29.42
CA PHE A 85 5.85 -4.28 -28.88
C PHE A 85 5.71 -2.99 -29.71
N GLY A 86 4.47 -2.68 -30.12
CA GLY A 86 4.15 -1.54 -30.97
C GLY A 86 4.12 -0.21 -30.22
N PHE A 87 5.27 0.32 -29.79
CA PHE A 87 5.36 1.59 -29.05
C PHE A 87 4.71 2.78 -29.76
N SER A 88 4.69 2.79 -31.09
CA SER A 88 4.04 3.83 -31.91
C SER A 88 2.54 3.94 -31.68
N ARG A 89 1.90 2.87 -31.18
CA ARG A 89 0.47 2.81 -30.89
C ARG A 89 0.10 3.35 -29.50
N VAL A 90 1.09 3.57 -28.62
CA VAL A 90 0.84 4.06 -27.26
C VAL A 90 0.36 5.49 -27.31
N ARG A 91 -0.89 5.73 -26.88
CA ARG A 91 -1.52 7.06 -26.86
C ARG A 91 -1.31 7.79 -25.55
N ALA A 92 -1.30 7.05 -24.45
CA ALA A 92 -0.94 7.58 -23.16
C ALA A 92 -0.27 6.52 -22.29
N LEU A 93 0.52 6.99 -21.34
CA LEU A 93 1.10 6.16 -20.29
C LEU A 93 0.95 6.84 -18.94
N SER A 94 0.84 6.02 -17.90
CA SER A 94 0.87 6.39 -16.49
C SER A 94 1.52 5.23 -15.71
N GLY A 95 1.61 5.34 -14.39
CA GLY A 95 2.08 4.26 -13.57
C GLY A 95 1.97 4.53 -12.08
N SER A 96 2.31 3.50 -11.32
CA SER A 96 2.50 3.54 -9.89
C SER A 96 3.97 3.54 -9.51
N GLY A 97 4.27 4.16 -8.37
CA GLY A 97 5.49 3.90 -7.61
C GLY A 97 5.16 3.37 -6.22
N GLN A 98 6.04 2.54 -5.67
CA GLN A 98 5.98 2.20 -4.25
C GLN A 98 5.94 3.51 -3.43
N GLN A 99 4.94 3.63 -2.56
CA GLN A 99 4.68 4.89 -1.87
C GLN A 99 5.85 5.31 -0.96
N HIS A 100 5.85 6.59 -0.61
CA HIS A 100 6.72 7.23 0.39
C HIS A 100 8.21 7.35 0.03
N GLY A 101 8.73 6.46 -0.83
CA GLY A 101 10.14 6.48 -1.22
C GLY A 101 10.56 7.78 -1.91
N ALA A 102 11.79 8.22 -1.67
CA ALA A 102 12.25 9.56 -2.06
C ALA A 102 13.51 9.53 -2.93
N VAL A 103 13.47 10.17 -4.10
CA VAL A 103 14.63 10.36 -4.98
C VAL A 103 15.14 11.79 -4.90
N PHE A 104 16.44 11.94 -4.66
CA PHE A 104 17.12 13.22 -4.52
C PHE A 104 17.99 13.46 -5.77
N TRP A 105 17.52 14.34 -6.65
CA TRP A 105 18.22 14.68 -7.89
C TRP A 105 19.33 15.67 -7.61
N ARG A 106 20.54 15.35 -8.09
CA ARG A 106 21.71 16.21 -8.00
C ARG A 106 21.54 17.49 -8.82
N THR A 107 22.16 18.58 -8.39
CA THR A 107 22.32 19.81 -9.15
C THR A 107 22.83 19.56 -10.57
N GLY A 108 22.09 20.02 -11.58
CA GLY A 108 22.37 19.81 -13.00
C GLY A 108 21.66 18.61 -13.63
N ALA A 109 21.00 17.75 -12.86
CA ALA A 109 20.26 16.60 -13.40
C ALA A 109 19.12 16.99 -14.34
N ALA A 110 18.48 18.15 -14.15
CA ALA A 110 17.49 18.69 -15.08
C ALA A 110 18.07 18.85 -16.50
N ARG A 111 19.33 19.30 -16.60
CA ARG A 111 20.03 19.44 -17.89
C ARG A 111 20.29 18.07 -18.51
N THR A 112 20.73 17.09 -17.72
CA THR A 112 20.95 15.72 -18.17
C THR A 112 19.67 15.11 -18.74
N LEU A 113 18.54 15.24 -18.04
CA LEU A 113 17.23 14.74 -18.49
C LEU A 113 16.80 15.38 -19.82
N ALA A 114 17.03 16.69 -19.98
CA ALA A 114 16.65 17.42 -21.19
C ALA A 114 17.52 17.07 -22.42
N GLN A 115 18.71 16.49 -22.21
CA GLN A 115 19.73 16.26 -23.24
C GLN A 115 20.04 14.77 -23.45
N LEU A 116 19.13 13.87 -23.08
CA LEU A 116 19.29 12.43 -23.25
C LEU A 116 19.54 12.02 -24.72
N ASP A 117 20.63 11.30 -24.93
CA ASP A 117 21.05 10.71 -26.20
C ASP A 117 20.36 9.35 -26.42
N PRO A 118 19.54 9.17 -27.49
CA PRO A 118 18.87 7.91 -27.78
C PRO A 118 19.82 6.74 -28.09
N GLY A 119 21.09 7.02 -28.44
CA GLY A 119 22.11 6.02 -28.68
C GLY A 119 22.62 5.32 -27.42
N GLN A 120 22.33 5.87 -26.24
CA GLN A 120 22.82 5.37 -24.95
C GLN A 120 21.68 4.96 -24.02
N ASN A 121 21.99 4.11 -23.05
CA ASN A 121 21.02 3.67 -22.03
C ASN A 121 20.80 4.78 -20.99
N LEU A 122 19.62 4.83 -20.36
CA LEU A 122 19.32 5.80 -19.31
C LEU A 122 20.27 5.66 -18.12
N HIS A 123 20.55 4.43 -17.67
CA HIS A 123 21.40 4.23 -16.48
C HIS A 123 22.82 4.74 -16.65
N GLN A 124 23.36 4.73 -17.88
CA GLN A 124 24.69 5.25 -18.19
C GLN A 124 24.72 6.77 -18.13
N GLN A 125 23.67 7.42 -18.65
CA GLN A 125 23.55 8.87 -18.71
C GLN A 125 23.19 9.49 -17.36
N LEU A 126 22.40 8.78 -16.54
CA LEU A 126 21.92 9.26 -15.24
C LEU A 126 22.78 8.84 -14.05
N LYS A 127 23.90 8.14 -14.25
CA LYS A 127 24.77 7.63 -13.17
C LYS A 127 25.17 8.70 -12.13
N ASP A 128 25.38 9.93 -12.59
CA ASP A 128 25.81 11.06 -11.75
C ASP A 128 24.67 12.04 -11.44
N SER A 129 23.41 11.67 -11.67
CA SER A 129 22.25 12.57 -11.56
C SER A 129 21.54 12.52 -10.20
N PHE A 130 22.07 11.76 -9.23
CA PHE A 130 21.47 11.60 -7.90
C PHE A 130 22.45 12.00 -6.80
N SER A 131 22.01 12.87 -5.89
CA SER A 131 22.80 13.32 -4.75
C SER A 131 22.80 12.28 -3.62
N VAL A 132 21.68 11.57 -3.47
CA VAL A 132 21.51 10.40 -2.61
C VAL A 132 21.34 9.16 -3.49
N GLN A 133 22.30 8.25 -3.43
CA GLN A 133 22.33 7.04 -4.29
C GLN A 133 21.37 5.96 -3.80
N ASP A 134 21.27 5.80 -2.48
CA ASP A 134 20.40 4.84 -1.81
C ASP A 134 19.15 5.56 -1.30
N SER A 135 18.06 5.42 -2.05
CA SER A 135 16.77 6.04 -1.76
C SER A 135 16.11 5.35 -0.57
N PRO A 136 15.63 6.07 0.47
CA PRO A 136 14.79 5.47 1.50
C PRO A 136 13.48 4.98 0.87
N VAL A 137 13.01 3.81 1.31
CA VAL A 137 11.77 3.18 0.82
C VAL A 137 10.73 3.03 1.93
N TRP A 138 9.52 2.59 1.59
CA TRP A 138 8.39 2.48 2.52
C TRP A 138 8.66 1.59 3.76
N MET A 139 9.63 0.68 3.67
CA MET A 139 10.01 -0.22 4.77
C MET A 139 10.91 0.44 5.82
N ASP A 140 11.44 1.64 5.55
CA ASP A 140 12.32 2.34 6.48
C ASP A 140 11.55 2.80 7.73
N SER A 141 12.09 2.45 8.91
CA SER A 141 11.51 2.78 10.21
C SER A 141 12.50 3.53 11.11
N SER A 142 13.40 4.29 10.52
CA SER A 142 14.59 4.85 11.20
C SER A 142 14.52 6.36 11.48
N SER A 143 13.39 7.00 11.21
CA SER A 143 13.19 8.45 11.32
C SER A 143 12.30 8.88 12.49
N GLY A 144 12.24 8.07 13.55
CA GLY A 144 11.45 8.34 14.75
C GLY A 144 11.68 9.74 15.35
N PRO A 145 12.94 10.19 15.56
CA PRO A 145 13.21 11.54 16.07
C PRO A 145 12.66 12.66 15.16
N GLN A 146 12.66 12.45 13.85
CA GLN A 146 12.10 13.42 12.90
C GLN A 146 10.57 13.43 12.93
N CYS A 147 9.95 12.27 13.16
CA CYS A 147 8.50 12.18 13.37
C CYS A 147 8.07 12.97 14.61
N ASP A 148 8.78 12.82 15.72
CA ASP A 148 8.49 13.55 16.96
C ASP A 148 8.63 15.06 16.76
N ALA A 149 9.71 15.51 16.12
CA ALA A 149 9.95 16.92 15.82
C ALA A 149 8.88 17.51 14.90
N LEU A 150 8.45 16.78 13.86
CA LEU A 150 7.39 17.24 12.95
C LEU A 150 6.04 17.35 13.67
N GLN A 151 5.70 16.38 14.52
CA GLN A 151 4.47 16.44 15.31
C GLN A 151 4.51 17.62 16.29
N GLU A 152 5.63 17.84 16.98
CA GLU A 152 5.79 18.98 17.89
C GLU A 152 5.59 20.31 17.15
N ALA A 153 6.28 20.49 16.01
CA ALA A 153 6.18 21.69 15.18
C ALA A 153 4.75 21.93 14.64
N ALA A 154 4.03 20.85 14.30
CA ALA A 154 2.64 20.94 13.82
C ALA A 154 1.61 21.21 14.93
N GLY A 155 2.00 21.22 16.21
CA GLY A 155 1.08 21.36 17.35
C GLY A 155 0.46 20.05 17.83
N GLY A 156 1.11 18.92 17.56
CA GLY A 156 0.76 17.58 18.02
C GLY A 156 0.36 16.63 16.89
N ALA A 157 0.37 15.32 17.20
CA ALA A 157 0.09 14.26 16.23
C ALA A 157 -1.30 14.37 15.57
N MET A 158 -2.32 14.75 16.36
CA MET A 158 -3.68 14.92 15.82
C MET A 158 -3.76 16.13 14.87
N ARG A 159 -3.10 17.24 15.21
CA ARG A 159 -3.08 18.42 14.34
C ARG A 159 -2.37 18.15 13.02
N LEU A 160 -1.26 17.39 13.06
CA LEU A 160 -0.59 16.92 11.85
C LEU A 160 -1.50 16.02 11.00
N ALA A 161 -2.29 15.14 11.64
CA ALA A 161 -3.26 14.30 10.96
C ALA A 161 -4.38 15.12 10.31
N ASP A 162 -4.89 16.16 10.99
CA ASP A 162 -5.92 17.05 10.43
C ASP A 162 -5.46 17.77 9.15
N ILE A 163 -4.18 18.14 9.10
CA ILE A 163 -3.56 18.81 7.95
C ILE A 163 -3.26 17.78 6.84
N THR A 164 -2.53 16.72 7.18
CA THR A 164 -1.87 15.84 6.19
C THR A 164 -2.57 14.51 5.97
N GLY A 165 -3.66 14.25 6.69
CA GLY A 165 -4.37 12.97 6.66
C GLY A 165 -3.72 11.84 7.46
N SER A 166 -2.58 12.08 8.12
CA SER A 166 -1.88 11.10 8.96
C SER A 166 -1.09 11.79 10.07
N ARG A 167 -0.94 11.12 11.23
CA ARG A 167 0.14 11.46 12.17
C ARG A 167 1.50 11.23 11.50
N ALA A 168 2.60 11.57 12.19
CA ALA A 168 3.92 11.25 11.64
C ALA A 168 4.17 9.74 11.68
N TYR A 169 4.66 9.21 10.57
CA TYR A 169 5.12 7.84 10.40
C TYR A 169 6.52 7.84 9.80
N GLU A 170 7.38 6.93 10.24
CA GLU A 170 8.80 6.94 9.92
C GLU A 170 9.05 6.87 8.41
N ARG A 171 8.28 6.05 7.71
CA ARG A 171 8.42 5.91 6.25
C ARG A 171 7.98 7.15 5.47
N PHE A 172 7.14 8.03 6.03
CA PHE A 172 6.58 9.16 5.30
C PHE A 172 7.68 10.14 4.90
N THR A 173 7.58 10.63 3.67
CA THR A 173 8.69 11.25 2.95
C THR A 173 9.27 12.48 3.64
N GLY A 174 8.45 13.32 4.27
CA GLY A 174 8.93 14.48 5.04
C GLY A 174 9.93 14.10 6.12
N ASN A 175 9.65 13.02 6.87
CA ASN A 175 10.53 12.55 7.95
C ASN A 175 11.86 12.00 7.38
N GLN A 176 11.81 11.32 6.24
CA GLN A 176 13.00 10.83 5.53
C GLN A 176 13.84 11.98 4.94
N ILE A 177 13.21 13.02 4.40
CA ILE A 177 13.89 14.23 3.92
C ILE A 177 14.59 14.93 5.09
N ALA A 178 13.90 15.10 6.23
CA ALA A 178 14.50 15.67 7.44
C ALA A 178 15.71 14.86 7.91
N LYS A 179 15.62 13.51 7.90
CA LYS A 179 16.74 12.63 8.25
C LYS A 179 17.92 12.82 7.31
N VAL A 180 17.69 12.85 5.99
CA VAL A 180 18.76 13.07 5.00
C VAL A 180 19.41 14.44 5.20
N ARG A 181 18.63 15.50 5.41
CA ARG A 181 19.17 16.84 5.70
C ARG A 181 20.08 16.84 6.93
N GLN A 182 19.70 16.13 7.99
CA GLN A 182 20.43 16.11 9.26
C GLN A 182 21.68 15.21 9.22
N THR A 183 21.59 14.07 8.54
CA THR A 183 22.65 13.03 8.56
C THR A 183 23.59 13.08 7.36
N ARG A 184 23.14 13.67 6.24
CA ARG A 184 23.87 13.79 4.97
C ARG A 184 23.71 15.22 4.38
N PRO A 185 24.11 16.27 5.12
CA PRO A 185 23.85 17.66 4.72
C PRO A 185 24.46 18.02 3.36
N ASP A 186 25.65 17.52 3.03
CA ASP A 186 26.31 17.81 1.75
C ASP A 186 25.51 17.25 0.56
N GLN A 187 24.96 16.04 0.70
CA GLN A 187 24.10 15.42 -0.33
C GLN A 187 22.78 16.19 -0.45
N PHE A 188 22.20 16.62 0.67
CA PHE A 188 20.98 17.42 0.65
C PHE A 188 21.23 18.80 0.00
N GLN A 189 22.35 19.45 0.28
CA GLN A 189 22.72 20.73 -0.33
C GLN A 189 22.96 20.61 -1.85
N ASP A 190 23.50 19.48 -2.31
CA ASP A 190 23.67 19.16 -3.74
C ASP A 190 22.35 18.73 -4.41
N THR A 191 21.21 18.79 -3.72
CA THR A 191 19.91 18.40 -4.29
C THR A 191 19.19 19.59 -4.92
N GLU A 192 18.80 19.47 -6.20
CA GLU A 192 18.01 20.50 -6.89
C GLU A 192 16.51 20.16 -7.00
N ARG A 193 16.16 18.88 -6.87
CA ARG A 193 14.78 18.37 -6.95
C ARG A 193 14.62 17.13 -6.08
N ILE A 194 13.48 17.00 -5.42
CA ILE A 194 13.07 15.77 -4.72
C ILE A 194 11.82 15.22 -5.41
N SER A 195 11.75 13.90 -5.56
CA SER A 195 10.63 13.19 -6.20
C SER A 195 10.19 12.02 -5.33
N LEU A 196 8.92 11.67 -5.39
CA LEU A 196 8.48 10.33 -5.00
C LEU A 196 8.90 9.33 -6.07
N VAL A 197 8.90 8.02 -5.78
CA VAL A 197 9.20 6.99 -6.78
C VAL A 197 8.25 7.10 -7.99
N SER A 198 6.98 7.44 -7.75
CA SER A 198 5.97 7.71 -8.77
C SER A 198 6.38 8.87 -9.70
N SER A 199 6.61 10.06 -9.16
CA SER A 199 6.99 11.24 -9.95
C SER A 199 8.41 11.11 -10.53
N PHE A 200 9.30 10.34 -9.92
CA PHE A 200 10.59 9.94 -10.50
C PHE A 200 10.38 9.12 -11.77
N GLY A 201 9.55 8.06 -11.71
CA GLY A 201 9.21 7.24 -12.87
C GLY A 201 8.63 8.09 -14.00
N ALA A 202 7.65 8.95 -13.71
CA ALA A 202 7.09 9.89 -14.68
C ALA A 202 8.16 10.81 -15.30
N SER A 203 9.14 11.27 -14.51
CA SER A 203 10.21 12.16 -14.99
C SER A 203 11.10 11.49 -16.04
N LEU A 204 11.35 10.18 -15.91
CA LEU A 204 12.11 9.40 -16.89
C LEU A 204 11.39 9.33 -18.25
N PHE A 205 10.05 9.25 -18.25
CA PHE A 205 9.26 9.29 -19.48
C PHE A 205 9.17 10.69 -20.10
N LEU A 206 9.11 11.73 -19.28
CA LEU A 206 9.04 13.12 -19.74
C LEU A 206 10.37 13.67 -20.25
N GLY A 207 11.51 13.18 -19.74
CA GLY A 207 12.82 13.81 -19.98
C GLY A 207 12.95 15.17 -19.29
N ARG A 208 12.20 15.36 -18.21
CA ARG A 208 12.23 16.52 -17.30
C ARG A 208 11.49 16.16 -16.02
N TYR A 209 11.59 16.98 -14.98
CA TYR A 209 10.88 16.72 -13.73
C TYR A 209 9.36 16.73 -13.88
N ALA A 210 8.75 15.66 -13.40
CA ALA A 210 7.31 15.55 -13.18
C ALA A 210 6.91 16.25 -11.87
N ALA A 211 5.67 16.73 -11.83
CA ALA A 211 5.02 17.11 -10.59
C ALA A 211 4.67 15.87 -9.75
N ILE A 212 4.60 16.04 -8.44
CA ILE A 212 4.03 15.04 -7.52
C ILE A 212 2.51 15.16 -7.61
N ASP A 213 1.78 14.06 -7.67
CA ASP A 213 0.32 14.11 -7.65
C ASP A 213 -0.22 14.29 -6.23
N TYR A 214 -1.47 14.75 -6.10
CA TYR A 214 -2.08 14.95 -4.79
C TYR A 214 -2.22 13.66 -3.99
N SER A 215 -2.50 12.53 -4.65
CA SER A 215 -2.74 11.27 -3.94
C SER A 215 -1.46 10.74 -3.31
N ASP A 216 -0.37 10.55 -4.06
CA ASP A 216 0.89 10.08 -3.48
C ASP A 216 1.57 11.16 -2.63
N GLY A 217 1.39 12.44 -2.99
CA GLY A 217 1.81 13.58 -2.18
C GLY A 217 1.19 13.63 -0.78
N SER A 218 0.03 13.01 -0.59
CA SER A 218 -0.59 12.85 0.73
C SER A 218 0.21 11.89 1.65
N GLY A 219 1.00 10.98 1.06
CA GLY A 219 1.86 10.02 1.77
C GLY A 219 3.16 10.62 2.31
N MET A 220 3.26 11.94 2.47
CA MET A 220 4.51 12.64 2.78
C MET A 220 4.54 13.31 4.16
N ASN A 221 3.40 13.50 4.83
CA ASN A 221 3.24 14.43 5.96
C ASN A 221 3.62 15.90 5.59
N LEU A 222 3.44 16.29 4.32
CA LEU A 222 3.76 17.63 3.82
C LEU A 222 2.60 18.33 3.11
N LEU A 223 1.75 17.57 2.40
CA LEU A 223 0.60 18.11 1.67
C LEU A 223 -0.54 18.37 2.65
N ASP A 224 -1.13 19.57 2.61
CA ASP A 224 -2.47 19.78 3.16
C ASP A 224 -3.49 19.14 2.22
N ILE A 225 -4.15 18.09 2.68
CA ILE A 225 -5.04 17.28 1.83
C ILE A 225 -6.34 18.01 1.47
N ARG A 226 -6.73 19.04 2.22
CA ARG A 226 -7.95 19.82 1.96
C ARG A 226 -7.67 20.94 0.97
N ASP A 227 -6.59 21.68 1.19
CA ASP A 227 -6.20 22.81 0.34
C ASP A 227 -5.41 22.37 -0.90
N ARG A 228 -4.91 21.12 -0.92
CA ARG A 228 -4.09 20.52 -2.00
C ARG A 228 -2.84 21.33 -2.31
N LYS A 229 -2.25 21.92 -1.27
CA LYS A 229 -1.00 22.69 -1.30
C LYS A 229 -0.07 22.17 -0.24
N TRP A 230 1.22 22.46 -0.37
CA TRP A 230 2.15 22.13 0.69
C TRP A 230 1.84 22.95 1.95
N SER A 231 1.82 22.28 3.10
CA SER A 231 1.64 22.92 4.40
C SER A 231 2.95 23.61 4.80
N GLN A 232 2.92 24.94 4.93
CA GLN A 232 4.11 25.71 5.28
C GLN A 232 4.72 25.26 6.62
N VAL A 233 3.88 24.95 7.61
CA VAL A 233 4.32 24.45 8.92
C VAL A 233 5.09 23.13 8.78
N CYS A 234 4.61 22.22 7.92
CA CYS A 234 5.27 20.94 7.68
C CYS A 234 6.57 21.10 6.88
N LEU A 235 6.59 22.01 5.90
CA LEU A 235 7.79 22.32 5.12
C LEU A 235 8.90 22.92 6.00
N ASP A 236 8.57 23.95 6.77
CA ASP A 236 9.51 24.67 7.64
C ASP A 236 10.12 23.76 8.71
N ALA A 237 9.32 22.84 9.27
CA ALA A 237 9.80 21.82 10.21
C ALA A 237 10.76 20.81 9.57
N THR A 238 10.62 20.56 8.27
CA THR A 238 11.37 19.52 7.54
C THR A 238 12.71 20.07 7.03
N ALA A 239 12.66 21.08 6.16
CA ALA A 239 13.84 21.65 5.51
C ALA A 239 13.58 23.04 4.90
N THR A 240 14.60 23.90 4.94
CA THR A 240 14.58 25.20 4.26
C THR A 240 14.47 25.06 2.74
N ASN A 241 13.66 25.92 2.11
CA ASN A 241 13.39 25.92 0.66
C ASN A 241 12.84 24.60 0.10
N LEU A 242 12.22 23.77 0.94
CA LEU A 242 11.73 22.45 0.52
C LEU A 242 10.67 22.55 -0.58
N GLU A 243 9.78 23.54 -0.53
CA GLU A 243 8.77 23.77 -1.58
C GLU A 243 9.39 23.87 -2.98
N ARG A 244 10.51 24.58 -3.14
CA ARG A 244 11.23 24.69 -4.42
C ARG A 244 11.74 23.32 -4.89
N LEU A 245 12.23 22.49 -3.98
CA LEU A 245 12.74 21.15 -4.30
C LEU A 245 11.60 20.19 -4.70
N LEU A 246 10.40 20.36 -4.14
CA LEU A 246 9.22 19.55 -4.46
C LEU A 246 8.46 20.05 -5.70
N GLY A 247 8.46 21.36 -5.93
CA GLY A 247 7.61 22.07 -6.90
C GLY A 247 6.12 21.88 -6.64
N GLU A 248 5.30 22.46 -7.51
CA GLU A 248 3.85 22.43 -7.35
C GLU A 248 3.28 21.00 -7.50
N PRO A 249 2.39 20.56 -6.58
CA PRO A 249 1.68 19.31 -6.74
C PRO A 249 0.53 19.46 -7.74
N CYS A 250 0.05 18.35 -8.30
CA CYS A 250 -0.97 18.36 -9.35
C CYS A 250 -2.04 17.27 -9.16
N LEU A 251 -3.12 17.35 -9.95
CA LEU A 251 -4.12 16.28 -10.02
C LEU A 251 -3.49 14.97 -10.52
N SER A 252 -3.90 13.83 -9.96
CA SER A 252 -3.46 12.50 -10.40
C SER A 252 -3.83 12.20 -11.85
N THR A 253 -4.85 12.86 -12.39
CA THR A 253 -5.29 12.75 -13.79
C THR A 253 -4.64 13.79 -14.71
N ALA A 254 -3.71 14.61 -14.23
CA ALA A 254 -3.08 15.66 -15.01
C ALA A 254 -2.22 15.07 -16.13
N VAL A 255 -2.38 15.60 -17.36
CA VAL A 255 -1.46 15.34 -18.46
C VAL A 255 -0.24 16.23 -18.27
N LEU A 256 0.90 15.63 -17.93
CA LEU A 256 2.13 16.37 -17.64
C LEU A 256 2.84 16.85 -18.91
N GLY A 257 2.64 16.17 -20.03
CA GLY A 257 3.20 16.53 -21.33
C GLY A 257 3.40 15.32 -22.24
N PRO A 258 3.98 15.53 -23.43
CA PRO A 258 4.33 14.43 -24.31
C PRO A 258 5.52 13.64 -23.76
N VAL A 259 5.63 12.38 -24.19
CA VAL A 259 6.81 11.54 -23.94
C VAL A 259 8.08 12.16 -24.55
N SER A 260 9.23 11.96 -23.90
CA SER A 260 10.50 12.56 -24.28
C SER A 260 10.93 12.20 -25.72
N SER A 261 11.64 13.11 -26.36
CA SER A 261 12.22 12.86 -27.69
C SER A 261 13.23 11.70 -27.68
N PHE A 262 13.85 11.41 -26.53
CA PHE A 262 14.67 10.23 -26.29
C PHE A 262 13.88 8.95 -26.52
N LEU A 263 12.72 8.77 -25.86
CA LEU A 263 11.90 7.58 -26.01
C LEU A 263 11.27 7.45 -27.40
N GLN A 264 10.93 8.57 -28.04
CA GLN A 264 10.49 8.59 -29.44
C GLN A 264 11.56 8.01 -30.37
N ARG A 265 12.81 8.52 -30.29
CA ARG A 265 13.90 8.09 -31.18
C ARG A 265 14.42 6.68 -30.86
N ARG A 266 14.50 6.31 -29.59
CA ARG A 266 15.08 5.02 -29.15
C ARG A 266 14.11 3.85 -29.29
N TYR A 267 12.85 4.04 -28.90
CA TYR A 267 11.85 2.96 -28.82
C TYR A 267 10.71 3.10 -29.84
N GLY A 268 10.56 4.26 -30.49
CA GLY A 268 9.51 4.46 -31.49
C GLY A 268 8.15 4.86 -30.90
N PHE A 269 8.11 5.42 -29.68
CA PHE A 269 6.88 6.03 -29.16
C PHE A 269 6.38 7.14 -30.09
N SER A 270 5.06 7.28 -30.21
CA SER A 270 4.47 8.44 -30.88
C SER A 270 4.82 9.73 -30.13
N GLY A 271 5.16 10.79 -30.85
CA GLY A 271 5.33 12.13 -30.27
C GLY A 271 4.06 12.72 -29.65
N SER A 272 2.89 12.14 -29.96
CA SER A 272 1.61 12.47 -29.33
C SER A 272 1.30 11.64 -28.08
N CYS A 273 2.17 10.71 -27.69
CA CYS A 273 1.98 9.88 -26.50
C CYS A 273 2.04 10.77 -25.25
N SER A 274 0.93 10.85 -24.53
CA SER A 274 0.81 11.67 -23.31
C SER A 274 1.33 10.92 -22.09
N VAL A 275 2.13 11.60 -21.27
CA VAL A 275 2.47 11.14 -19.92
C VAL A 275 1.46 11.75 -18.96
N VAL A 276 0.58 10.92 -18.42
CA VAL A 276 -0.31 11.29 -17.31
C VAL A 276 0.48 11.16 -16.01
N ALA A 277 0.18 11.99 -15.02
CA ALA A 277 0.83 11.92 -13.72
C ALA A 277 0.80 10.48 -13.18
N PHE A 278 1.93 10.07 -12.58
CA PHE A 278 2.02 8.81 -11.87
C PHE A 278 1.52 9.05 -10.44
N THR A 279 1.11 7.98 -9.77
CA THR A 279 0.60 8.02 -8.40
C THR A 279 1.19 6.89 -7.56
N GLY A 280 0.78 6.77 -6.30
CA GLY A 280 1.20 5.67 -5.44
C GLY A 280 0.58 4.34 -5.87
N ASP A 281 1.20 3.22 -5.53
CA ASP A 281 0.68 1.87 -5.83
C ASP A 281 -0.71 1.59 -5.19
N ASN A 282 -0.96 2.02 -3.97
CA ASN A 282 -2.27 1.88 -3.33
C ASN A 282 -3.34 2.78 -4.00
N PRO A 283 -3.10 4.08 -4.26
CA PRO A 283 -3.95 4.88 -5.13
C PRO A 283 -4.23 4.26 -6.51
N ALA A 284 -3.20 3.76 -7.20
CA ALA A 284 -3.36 3.10 -8.48
C ALA A 284 -4.19 1.82 -8.38
N SER A 285 -4.05 1.07 -7.28
CA SER A 285 -4.87 -0.11 -7.00
C SER A 285 -6.33 0.25 -6.78
N LEU A 286 -6.61 1.35 -6.06
CA LEU A 286 -7.98 1.87 -5.92
C LEU A 286 -8.60 2.20 -7.28
N ALA A 287 -7.83 2.87 -8.16
CA ALA A 287 -8.27 3.17 -9.52
C ALA A 287 -8.52 1.88 -10.34
N GLY A 288 -7.60 0.91 -10.26
CA GLY A 288 -7.70 -0.38 -10.96
C GLY A 288 -8.86 -1.25 -10.47
N MET A 289 -9.25 -1.13 -9.20
CA MET A 289 -10.44 -1.78 -8.63
C MET A 289 -11.74 -1.02 -8.96
N CYS A 290 -11.65 0.17 -9.54
CA CYS A 290 -12.79 1.04 -9.86
C CYS A 290 -13.69 1.30 -8.65
N LEU A 291 -13.09 1.56 -7.48
CA LEU A 291 -13.87 1.90 -6.28
C LEU A 291 -14.47 3.30 -6.43
N HIS A 292 -15.77 3.40 -6.21
CA HIS A 292 -16.49 4.67 -6.14
C HIS A 292 -16.70 5.09 -4.69
N GLN A 293 -17.06 6.36 -4.48
CA GLN A 293 -17.46 6.86 -3.17
C GLN A 293 -18.47 5.91 -2.46
N GLY A 294 -18.12 5.50 -1.24
CA GLY A 294 -18.90 4.57 -0.44
C GLY A 294 -18.61 3.09 -0.68
N ASP A 295 -17.73 2.75 -1.62
CA ASP A 295 -17.19 1.40 -1.77
C ASP A 295 -16.00 1.16 -0.84
N ILE A 296 -15.74 -0.13 -0.59
CA ILE A 296 -14.65 -0.62 0.24
C ILE A 296 -13.98 -1.80 -0.43
N ALA A 297 -12.65 -1.86 -0.39
CA ALA A 297 -11.91 -3.07 -0.72
C ALA A 297 -11.09 -3.57 0.47
N VAL A 298 -11.07 -4.88 0.65
CA VAL A 298 -10.27 -5.57 1.65
C VAL A 298 -9.26 -6.45 0.92
N SER A 299 -7.99 -6.08 0.97
CA SER A 299 -6.90 -6.98 0.56
C SER A 299 -6.55 -7.88 1.74
N LEU A 300 -6.73 -9.19 1.56
CA LEU A 300 -6.45 -10.23 2.55
C LEU A 300 -5.12 -10.90 2.22
N GLY A 301 -4.16 -10.83 3.15
CA GLY A 301 -2.80 -11.36 3.00
C GLY A 301 -2.11 -11.51 4.36
N THR A 302 -0.77 -11.61 4.36
CA THR A 302 0.02 -11.66 5.61
C THR A 302 -0.35 -10.54 6.57
N SER A 303 -0.47 -9.33 6.03
CA SER A 303 -1.22 -8.23 6.63
C SER A 303 -2.40 -7.91 5.74
N ASP A 304 -3.51 -7.50 6.35
CA ASP A 304 -4.69 -7.10 5.62
C ASP A 304 -4.72 -5.57 5.46
N THR A 305 -5.15 -5.10 4.29
CA THR A 305 -5.25 -3.67 3.98
C THR A 305 -6.66 -3.32 3.54
N LEU A 306 -7.23 -2.30 4.16
CA LEU A 306 -8.52 -1.74 3.81
C LEU A 306 -8.33 -0.53 2.91
N PHE A 307 -9.07 -0.46 1.81
CA PHE A 307 -9.16 0.69 0.92
C PHE A 307 -10.56 1.26 1.03
N LEU A 308 -10.65 2.56 1.33
CA LEU A 308 -11.91 3.28 1.48
C LEU A 308 -11.94 4.41 0.47
N SER A 309 -13.09 4.64 -0.18
CA SER A 309 -13.38 5.89 -0.89
C SER A 309 -14.28 6.78 -0.02
N LEU A 310 -13.84 8.01 0.24
CA LEU A 310 -14.42 8.93 1.22
C LEU A 310 -14.70 10.29 0.57
N ALA A 311 -15.86 10.89 0.83
CA ALA A 311 -16.07 12.31 0.51
C ALA A 311 -15.66 13.23 1.65
N GLU A 312 -16.02 12.87 2.89
CA GLU A 312 -15.72 13.67 4.07
C GLU A 312 -14.83 12.87 5.02
N PRO A 313 -13.50 12.93 4.84
CA PRO A 313 -12.61 12.18 5.69
C PRO A 313 -12.52 12.81 7.09
N ARG A 314 -12.31 11.94 8.06
CA ARG A 314 -11.97 12.29 9.45
C ARG A 314 -10.59 11.71 9.77
N PRO A 315 -9.50 12.42 9.46
CA PRO A 315 -8.18 11.98 9.86
C PRO A 315 -8.12 11.62 11.34
N SER A 316 -7.27 10.66 11.68
CA SER A 316 -7.14 10.17 13.06
C SER A 316 -5.69 9.83 13.36
N LEU A 317 -5.40 9.40 14.59
CA LEU A 317 -4.08 8.89 14.97
C LEU A 317 -3.76 7.52 14.35
N GLU A 318 -4.75 6.89 13.72
CA GLU A 318 -4.67 5.61 13.02
C GLU A 318 -5.11 5.77 11.56
N GLY A 319 -4.56 4.93 10.69
CA GLY A 319 -4.85 4.95 9.26
C GLY A 319 -4.27 6.16 8.55
N HIS A 320 -4.51 6.19 7.24
CA HIS A 320 -3.98 7.21 6.35
C HIS A 320 -5.09 7.70 5.45
N VAL A 321 -5.35 9.01 5.43
CA VAL A 321 -6.26 9.66 4.48
C VAL A 321 -5.43 10.35 3.40
N PHE A 322 -5.70 10.02 2.13
CA PHE A 322 -5.05 10.63 0.97
C PHE A 322 -6.10 11.31 0.08
N CYS A 323 -5.68 12.27 -0.73
CA CYS A 323 -6.50 12.73 -1.84
C CYS A 323 -6.83 11.56 -2.78
N SER A 324 -8.05 11.50 -3.31
CA SER A 324 -8.43 10.43 -4.24
C SER A 324 -7.70 10.59 -5.59
N PRO A 325 -7.20 9.50 -6.19
CA PRO A 325 -6.53 9.55 -7.49
C PRO A 325 -7.51 9.66 -8.67
N VAL A 326 -8.80 9.39 -8.45
CA VAL A 326 -9.82 9.29 -9.51
C VAL A 326 -11.00 10.24 -9.32
N GLU A 327 -11.23 10.70 -8.09
CA GLU A 327 -12.27 11.68 -7.76
C GLU A 327 -11.59 12.99 -7.34
N PRO A 328 -11.60 14.05 -8.16
CA PRO A 328 -10.85 15.27 -7.86
C PRO A 328 -11.12 15.85 -6.48
N ASP A 329 -12.37 15.77 -6.01
CA ASP A 329 -12.81 16.28 -4.71
C ASP A 329 -12.99 15.22 -3.63
N GLY A 330 -12.70 13.97 -3.98
CA GLY A 330 -12.77 12.83 -3.07
C GLY A 330 -11.45 12.59 -2.35
N PHE A 331 -11.52 11.68 -1.40
CA PHE A 331 -10.41 11.16 -0.62
C PHE A 331 -10.43 9.64 -0.68
N MET A 332 -9.29 9.04 -0.39
CA MET A 332 -9.20 7.64 -0.06
C MET A 332 -8.61 7.45 1.32
N ALA A 333 -8.86 6.31 1.94
CA ALA A 333 -8.14 5.95 3.15
C ALA A 333 -7.62 4.52 3.13
N LEU A 334 -6.48 4.34 3.81
CA LEU A 334 -5.83 3.06 4.03
C LEU A 334 -5.82 2.75 5.52
N LEU A 335 -6.24 1.53 5.87
CA LEU A 335 -6.06 0.95 7.21
C LEU A 335 -5.32 -0.36 7.08
N CYS A 336 -4.23 -0.51 7.84
CA CYS A 336 -3.41 -1.71 7.84
C CYS A 336 -3.63 -2.51 9.12
N PHE A 337 -3.80 -3.81 8.97
CA PHE A 337 -3.98 -4.77 10.06
C PHE A 337 -2.89 -5.84 9.93
N LYS A 338 -1.98 -5.88 10.89
CA LYS A 338 -0.82 -6.77 10.90
C LYS A 338 -1.23 -8.23 11.04
N ASN A 339 -2.24 -8.53 11.86
CA ASN A 339 -2.69 -9.90 12.13
C ASN A 339 -3.73 -10.35 11.08
N GLY A 340 -3.25 -10.73 9.89
CA GLY A 340 -4.04 -11.16 8.73
C GLY A 340 -4.11 -12.68 8.55
N SER A 341 -3.48 -13.20 7.48
CA SER A 341 -3.58 -14.60 7.06
C SER A 341 -2.99 -15.58 8.07
N LEU A 342 -1.82 -15.29 8.64
CA LEU A 342 -1.15 -16.17 9.60
C LEU A 342 -2.03 -16.44 10.84
N THR A 343 -2.78 -15.44 11.29
CA THR A 343 -3.75 -15.59 12.38
C THR A 343 -4.91 -16.49 11.97
N ARG A 344 -5.43 -16.35 10.73
CA ARG A 344 -6.46 -17.24 10.20
C ARG A 344 -5.96 -18.67 10.04
N GLU A 345 -4.73 -18.86 9.55
CA GLU A 345 -4.09 -20.17 9.41
C GLU A 345 -3.89 -20.85 10.75
N ARG A 346 -3.40 -20.13 11.76
CA ARG A 346 -3.23 -20.67 13.12
C ARG A 346 -4.55 -21.18 13.70
N VAL A 347 -5.64 -20.42 13.53
CA VAL A 347 -6.98 -20.85 13.99
C VAL A 347 -7.48 -22.04 13.17
N ARG A 348 -7.31 -22.03 11.84
CA ARG A 348 -7.62 -23.19 10.98
C ARG A 348 -6.87 -24.45 11.43
N ASP A 349 -5.58 -24.34 11.71
CA ASP A 349 -4.75 -25.49 12.11
C ASP A 349 -5.20 -26.06 13.45
N ARG A 350 -5.48 -25.19 14.42
CA ARG A 350 -5.92 -25.57 15.77
C ARG A 350 -7.36 -26.11 15.81
N CYS A 351 -8.29 -25.47 15.12
CA CYS A 351 -9.73 -25.70 15.25
C CYS A 351 -10.30 -26.59 14.15
N CYS A 352 -9.62 -26.68 13.01
CA CYS A 352 -10.15 -27.30 11.78
C CYS A 352 -9.19 -28.30 11.14
N SER A 353 -8.23 -28.83 11.91
CA SER A 353 -7.23 -29.81 11.46
C SER A 353 -6.47 -29.36 10.19
N GLY A 354 -6.25 -28.05 10.05
CA GLY A 354 -5.56 -27.47 8.89
C GLY A 354 -6.40 -27.39 7.61
N SER A 355 -7.71 -27.70 7.66
CA SER A 355 -8.59 -27.68 6.49
C SER A 355 -9.42 -26.41 6.40
N TRP A 356 -9.30 -25.69 5.28
CA TRP A 356 -10.18 -24.57 4.95
C TRP A 356 -11.63 -25.01 4.65
N ASP A 357 -11.85 -26.25 4.22
CA ASP A 357 -13.20 -26.78 4.02
C ASP A 357 -13.92 -26.95 5.37
N VAL A 358 -13.20 -27.46 6.38
CA VAL A 358 -13.73 -27.59 7.74
C VAL A 358 -13.92 -26.20 8.37
N PHE A 359 -13.01 -25.26 8.13
CA PHE A 359 -13.16 -23.86 8.53
C PHE A 359 -14.42 -23.23 7.93
N SER A 360 -14.70 -23.50 6.65
CA SER A 360 -15.91 -23.02 5.97
C SER A 360 -17.18 -23.64 6.55
N GLN A 361 -17.17 -24.95 6.83
CA GLN A 361 -18.29 -25.64 7.49
C GLN A 361 -18.57 -25.09 8.89
N ALA A 362 -17.52 -24.75 9.66
CA ALA A 362 -17.66 -24.12 10.97
C ALA A 362 -18.35 -22.74 10.88
N LEU A 363 -18.03 -21.96 9.84
CA LEU A 363 -18.73 -20.68 9.58
C LEU A 363 -20.19 -20.88 9.17
N ASP A 364 -20.47 -21.86 8.31
CA ASP A 364 -21.84 -22.17 7.86
C ASP A 364 -22.71 -22.75 9.00
N GLY A 365 -22.10 -23.50 9.92
CA GLY A 365 -22.76 -24.11 11.06
C GLY A 365 -23.04 -23.18 12.24
N THR A 366 -22.51 -21.95 12.22
CA THR A 366 -22.67 -20.96 13.30
C THR A 366 -23.49 -19.76 12.83
N PRO A 367 -24.46 -19.26 13.63
CA PRO A 367 -25.28 -18.13 13.22
C PRO A 367 -24.49 -16.82 13.22
N LEU A 368 -24.93 -15.87 12.40
CA LEU A 368 -24.42 -14.50 12.40
C LEU A 368 -24.49 -13.89 13.80
N GLY A 369 -23.42 -13.18 14.18
CA GLY A 369 -23.25 -12.60 15.51
C GLY A 369 -22.78 -13.59 16.58
N ASN A 370 -22.48 -14.84 16.20
CA ASN A 370 -21.82 -15.84 17.04
C ASN A 370 -22.44 -16.03 18.44
N HIS A 371 -23.77 -15.91 18.56
CA HIS A 371 -24.49 -15.91 19.83
C HIS A 371 -24.03 -14.83 20.84
N GLY A 372 -23.45 -13.73 20.37
CA GLY A 372 -22.89 -12.66 21.18
C GLY A 372 -21.43 -12.87 21.60
N ASN A 373 -20.78 -13.97 21.19
CA ASN A 373 -19.37 -14.20 21.51
C ASN A 373 -18.44 -13.40 20.58
N ILE A 374 -17.56 -12.58 21.15
CA ILE A 374 -16.65 -11.69 20.42
C ILE A 374 -15.20 -12.01 20.76
N GLY A 375 -14.36 -12.20 19.73
CA GLY A 375 -12.94 -12.48 19.87
C GLY A 375 -12.05 -11.46 19.17
N PHE A 376 -10.91 -11.15 19.79
CA PHE A 376 -9.82 -10.35 19.22
C PHE A 376 -8.54 -11.18 19.20
N TYR A 377 -7.91 -11.27 18.03
CA TYR A 377 -6.81 -12.18 17.75
C TYR A 377 -5.57 -11.40 17.30
N PHE A 378 -4.78 -10.93 18.27
CA PHE A 378 -3.57 -10.14 18.02
C PHE A 378 -2.33 -10.95 18.39
N ASP A 379 -1.95 -11.88 17.51
CA ASP A 379 -0.80 -12.78 17.73
C ASP A 379 0.52 -12.02 17.87
N THR A 380 0.60 -10.87 17.22
CA THR A 380 1.68 -9.89 17.36
C THR A 380 1.07 -8.51 17.64
N MET A 381 1.92 -7.55 18.06
CA MET A 381 1.50 -6.16 18.22
C MET A 381 0.82 -5.65 16.94
N GLU A 382 -0.47 -5.37 17.06
CA GLU A 382 -1.32 -4.87 15.99
C GLU A 382 -1.04 -3.38 15.71
N ILE A 383 -1.34 -2.92 14.49
CA ILE A 383 -1.26 -1.53 14.07
C ILE A 383 -2.57 -0.81 14.38
N THR A 384 -3.70 -1.44 14.02
CA THR A 384 -5.05 -0.85 14.10
C THR A 384 -5.99 -1.77 14.90
N PRO A 385 -6.19 -1.55 16.22
CA PRO A 385 -5.47 -0.62 17.09
C PRO A 385 -4.15 -1.22 17.63
N PRO A 386 -3.28 -0.43 18.29
CA PRO A 386 -2.14 -0.96 19.03
C PRO A 386 -2.56 -1.88 20.18
N ALA A 387 -2.58 -3.19 19.93
CA ALA A 387 -3.00 -4.22 20.88
C ALA A 387 -2.27 -5.54 20.63
N VAL A 388 -2.19 -6.39 21.67
CA VAL A 388 -1.57 -7.72 21.58
C VAL A 388 -2.35 -8.72 22.45
N GLY A 389 -2.30 -9.99 22.08
CA GLY A 389 -2.92 -11.09 22.81
C GLY A 389 -4.23 -11.58 22.22
N LEU A 390 -4.75 -12.63 22.83
CA LEU A 390 -6.01 -13.26 22.50
C LEU A 390 -7.06 -12.88 23.55
N HIS A 391 -8.12 -12.21 23.12
CA HIS A 391 -9.15 -11.68 24.02
C HIS A 391 -10.51 -12.19 23.61
N HIS A 392 -11.16 -12.97 24.47
CA HIS A 392 -12.44 -13.62 24.21
C HIS A 392 -13.48 -13.16 25.21
N PHE A 393 -14.66 -12.79 24.72
CA PHE A 393 -15.78 -12.31 25.54
C PHE A 393 -17.07 -13.05 25.18
N ASP A 394 -17.79 -13.51 26.21
CA ASP A 394 -19.12 -14.09 26.04
C ASP A 394 -20.20 -13.02 25.79
N ALA A 395 -21.44 -13.45 25.58
CA ALA A 395 -22.58 -12.56 25.33
C ALA A 395 -22.93 -11.59 26.48
N ASN A 396 -22.32 -11.75 27.65
CA ASN A 396 -22.48 -10.88 28.81
C ASN A 396 -21.22 -10.05 29.09
N ASP A 397 -20.35 -9.88 28.08
CA ASP A 397 -19.08 -9.16 28.15
C ASP A 397 -18.09 -9.72 29.18
N ARG A 398 -18.20 -11.00 29.53
CA ARG A 398 -17.27 -11.64 30.47
C ARG A 398 -16.12 -12.28 29.70
N GLN A 399 -14.90 -12.03 30.17
CA GLN A 399 -13.73 -12.66 29.59
C GLN A 399 -13.76 -14.17 29.81
N VAL A 400 -13.56 -14.94 28.75
CA VAL A 400 -13.55 -16.41 28.78
C VAL A 400 -12.23 -16.95 28.25
N SER A 401 -11.84 -18.15 28.69
CA SER A 401 -10.55 -18.74 28.33
C SER A 401 -10.57 -19.56 27.04
N SER A 402 -11.73 -20.05 26.61
CA SER A 402 -11.87 -20.88 25.41
C SER A 402 -13.32 -21.04 24.96
N TRP A 403 -13.51 -21.37 23.69
CA TRP A 403 -14.78 -21.79 23.09
C TRP A 403 -14.66 -23.12 22.36
N SER A 404 -15.78 -23.62 21.81
CA SER A 404 -15.74 -24.67 20.80
C SER A 404 -15.02 -24.18 19.54
N SER A 405 -14.51 -25.11 18.73
CA SER A 405 -13.81 -24.80 17.49
C SER A 405 -14.64 -23.93 16.54
N GLU A 406 -15.95 -24.19 16.46
CA GLU A 406 -16.84 -23.48 15.55
C GLU A 406 -17.05 -22.02 15.98
N LEU A 407 -17.21 -21.79 17.29
CA LEU A 407 -17.34 -20.45 17.85
C LEU A 407 -16.03 -19.65 17.69
N GLU A 408 -14.87 -20.29 17.85
CA GLU A 408 -13.55 -19.66 17.65
C GLU A 408 -13.38 -19.19 16.19
N VAL A 409 -13.73 -20.05 15.23
CA VAL A 409 -13.65 -19.74 13.80
C VAL A 409 -14.52 -18.54 13.44
N ARG A 410 -15.78 -18.51 13.89
CA ARG A 410 -16.66 -17.36 13.64
C ARG A 410 -16.20 -16.10 14.38
N ALA A 411 -15.77 -16.22 15.64
CA ALA A 411 -15.29 -15.09 16.42
C ALA A 411 -14.08 -14.41 15.76
N LEU A 412 -13.15 -15.19 15.20
CA LEU A 412 -12.01 -14.66 14.44
C LEU A 412 -12.47 -13.86 13.22
N VAL A 413 -13.33 -14.45 12.38
CA VAL A 413 -13.73 -13.83 11.11
C VAL A 413 -14.61 -12.61 11.35
N GLU A 414 -15.64 -12.73 12.20
CA GLU A 414 -16.48 -11.58 12.56
C GLU A 414 -15.70 -10.51 13.29
N GLY A 415 -14.82 -10.86 14.24
CA GLY A 415 -13.97 -9.91 14.96
C GLY A 415 -13.06 -9.11 14.03
N GLN A 416 -12.42 -9.78 13.06
CA GLN A 416 -11.60 -9.12 12.04
C GLN A 416 -12.45 -8.13 11.21
N PHE A 417 -13.59 -8.54 10.65
CA PHE A 417 -14.40 -7.65 9.82
C PHE A 417 -15.10 -6.53 10.61
N LEU A 418 -15.54 -6.80 11.84
CA LEU A 418 -16.12 -5.79 12.74
C LEU A 418 -15.08 -4.73 13.12
N SER A 419 -13.84 -5.14 13.42
CA SER A 419 -12.73 -4.21 13.65
C SER A 419 -12.50 -3.32 12.44
N ARG A 420 -12.36 -3.90 11.24
CA ARG A 420 -12.20 -3.14 9.97
C ARG A 420 -13.31 -2.11 9.77
N ARG A 421 -14.57 -2.52 9.95
CA ARG A 421 -15.72 -1.63 9.83
C ARG A 421 -15.65 -0.49 10.85
N LEU A 422 -15.39 -0.79 12.11
CA LEU A 422 -15.32 0.21 13.17
C LEU A 422 -14.25 1.27 12.88
N HIS A 423 -13.05 0.83 12.51
CA HIS A 423 -11.95 1.75 12.20
C HIS A 423 -12.21 2.54 10.90
N ALA A 424 -12.88 1.94 9.91
CA ALA A 424 -13.33 2.67 8.73
C ALA A 424 -14.34 3.78 9.10
N GLU A 425 -15.35 3.46 9.91
CA GLU A 425 -16.38 4.42 10.34
C GLU A 425 -15.77 5.59 11.13
N ARG A 426 -14.70 5.35 11.90
CA ARG A 426 -13.93 6.42 12.57
C ARG A 426 -13.28 7.40 11.59
N LEU A 427 -12.87 6.92 10.41
CA LEU A 427 -12.31 7.76 9.34
C LEU A 427 -13.36 8.49 8.50
N GLY A 428 -14.65 8.38 8.84
CA GLY A 428 -15.75 9.02 8.12
C GLY A 428 -16.40 8.13 7.06
N TYR A 429 -16.02 6.85 6.98
CA TYR A 429 -16.71 5.89 6.13
C TYR A 429 -18.12 5.61 6.65
N SER A 430 -19.07 5.40 5.75
CA SER A 430 -20.40 4.90 6.10
C SER A 430 -20.86 3.88 5.09
N ILE A 431 -21.43 2.78 5.58
CA ILE A 431 -21.99 1.73 4.72
C ILE A 431 -23.39 2.18 4.27
N GLY A 432 -23.50 2.49 2.98
CA GLY A 432 -24.76 2.79 2.32
C GLY A 432 -25.43 1.54 1.74
N ARG A 433 -26.69 1.68 1.30
CA ARG A 433 -27.44 0.59 0.62
C ARG A 433 -26.81 0.14 -0.71
N THR A 434 -25.99 1.01 -1.30
CA THR A 434 -25.34 0.81 -2.60
C THR A 434 -23.86 0.51 -2.49
N SER A 435 -23.28 0.53 -1.28
CA SER A 435 -21.85 0.26 -1.06
C SER A 435 -21.46 -1.12 -1.56
N LEU A 436 -20.43 -1.18 -2.40
CA LEU A 436 -19.78 -2.42 -2.79
C LEU A 436 -18.66 -2.76 -1.80
N CYS A 437 -18.63 -4.02 -1.35
CA CYS A 437 -17.48 -4.57 -0.63
C CYS A 437 -16.76 -5.57 -1.55
N LEU A 438 -15.51 -5.25 -1.89
CA LEU A 438 -14.63 -6.08 -2.70
C LEU A 438 -13.59 -6.76 -1.80
N CYS A 439 -13.58 -8.08 -1.74
CA CYS A 439 -12.51 -8.82 -1.04
C CYS A 439 -11.51 -9.35 -2.07
N LEU A 440 -10.26 -8.91 -1.98
CA LEU A 440 -9.12 -9.45 -2.71
C LEU A 440 -8.40 -10.45 -1.81
N VAL A 441 -8.10 -11.63 -2.33
CA VAL A 441 -7.29 -12.62 -1.62
C VAL A 441 -6.05 -12.87 -2.45
N SER A 442 -4.88 -12.55 -1.91
CA SER A 442 -3.63 -12.93 -2.54
C SER A 442 -3.47 -14.45 -2.42
N PRO A 443 -3.24 -15.19 -3.51
CA PRO A 443 -2.82 -16.57 -3.39
C PRO A 443 -1.43 -16.56 -2.75
N ASP A 444 -1.33 -17.03 -1.50
CA ASP A 444 -0.03 -17.29 -0.91
C ASP A 444 0.73 -18.25 -1.84
N VAL A 445 1.85 -17.78 -2.41
CA VAL A 445 2.84 -18.65 -3.05
C VAL A 445 3.76 -19.11 -1.93
N PRO A 446 3.65 -20.32 -1.39
CA PRO A 446 4.68 -20.82 -0.51
C PRO A 446 5.96 -20.97 -1.33
N ALA A 447 7.06 -20.38 -0.85
CA ALA A 447 8.40 -20.69 -1.30
C ALA A 447 8.76 -22.13 -0.89
N ARG A 448 8.11 -23.13 -1.50
CA ARG A 448 8.47 -24.54 -1.43
C ARG A 448 8.17 -25.18 -2.78
N SER A 449 9.22 -25.78 -3.34
CA SER A 449 9.19 -26.65 -4.51
C SER A 449 8.17 -27.77 -4.29
N GLU A 450 7.01 -27.72 -4.96
CA GLU A 450 6.32 -28.81 -5.66
C GLU A 450 4.98 -28.30 -6.22
N PRO A 451 4.53 -28.71 -7.43
CA PRO A 451 3.29 -28.24 -8.03
C PRO A 451 2.08 -29.03 -7.49
N GLY A 452 1.50 -28.57 -6.39
CA GLY A 452 0.18 -29.00 -5.89
C GLY A 452 -0.96 -28.05 -6.32
N PRO A 453 -2.24 -28.49 -6.27
CA PRO A 453 -3.37 -27.67 -6.68
C PRO A 453 -3.58 -26.44 -5.77
N VAL A 454 -3.82 -25.29 -6.39
CA VAL A 454 -4.01 -23.95 -5.81
C VAL A 454 -5.25 -23.92 -4.88
N PRO A 455 -5.22 -23.29 -3.69
CA PRO A 455 -6.39 -23.21 -2.82
C PRO A 455 -7.42 -22.18 -3.28
N PHE A 456 -8.68 -22.47 -2.98
CA PHE A 456 -9.90 -21.82 -3.45
C PHE A 456 -10.22 -20.47 -2.78
N CYS A 457 -11.00 -19.67 -3.52
CA CYS A 457 -11.57 -18.37 -3.20
C CYS A 457 -12.75 -18.49 -2.19
N LEU A 458 -12.75 -17.68 -1.11
CA LEU A 458 -13.83 -17.63 -0.11
C LEU A 458 -15.06 -16.89 -0.65
N CYS A 459 -16.06 -17.64 -1.12
CA CYS A 459 -17.35 -17.10 -1.56
C CYS A 459 -18.34 -16.95 -0.40
N PHE A 460 -18.72 -15.73 0.01
CA PHE A 460 -19.91 -15.56 0.86
C PHE A 460 -21.15 -15.22 0.00
N ARG A 461 -22.29 -15.83 0.30
CA ARG A 461 -23.57 -15.58 -0.36
C ARG A 461 -24.56 -15.11 0.69
N VAL A 462 -25.08 -13.89 0.55
CA VAL A 462 -26.17 -13.41 1.41
C VAL A 462 -27.49 -13.47 0.65
N CYS A 463 -28.34 -14.40 1.06
CA CYS A 463 -29.75 -14.45 0.69
C CYS A 463 -30.53 -13.45 1.56
N GLN A 464 -31.31 -12.57 0.94
CA GLN A 464 -32.41 -11.89 1.64
C GLN A 464 -33.59 -12.86 1.77
N SER A 465 -34.05 -13.11 2.99
CA SER A 465 -35.40 -13.60 3.25
C SER A 465 -36.36 -12.41 3.15
N GLY A 466 -37.25 -12.45 2.16
CA GLY A 466 -38.33 -11.48 1.96
C GLY A 466 -39.48 -12.17 1.26
N SER A 467 -40.57 -12.34 1.98
CA SER A 467 -41.86 -12.90 1.55
C SER A 467 -42.48 -12.11 0.38
N GLY A 468 -43.05 -12.80 -0.62
CA GLY A 468 -43.93 -12.14 -1.59
C GLY A 468 -44.06 -12.81 -2.96
N HIS A 469 -45.10 -13.64 -3.09
CA HIS A 469 -45.82 -13.97 -4.33
C HIS A 469 -45.11 -14.73 -5.46
N ARG A 470 -45.48 -16.02 -5.57
CA ARG A 470 -45.36 -16.83 -6.78
C ARG A 470 -46.12 -16.16 -7.94
N ARG A 471 -45.42 -15.79 -9.00
CA ARG A 471 -45.98 -15.77 -10.36
C ARG A 471 -45.22 -16.77 -11.21
N ARG A 472 -45.95 -17.79 -11.67
CA ARG A 472 -45.50 -18.75 -12.69
C ARG A 472 -45.27 -18.00 -13.99
N PHE A 473 -44.11 -18.20 -14.63
CA PHE A 473 -43.98 -18.08 -16.07
C PHE A 473 -43.45 -19.41 -16.62
N GLY A 474 -44.15 -19.89 -17.65
CA GLY A 474 -44.08 -21.25 -18.15
C GLY A 474 -42.76 -21.60 -18.82
N GLN A 475 -42.42 -22.88 -18.68
CA GLN A 475 -41.47 -23.57 -19.53
C GLN A 475 -42.05 -23.69 -20.95
N GLN A 476 -41.23 -23.37 -21.94
CA GLN A 476 -41.33 -23.99 -23.26
C GLN A 476 -39.94 -24.57 -23.56
N ALA A 477 -39.87 -25.90 -23.48
CA ALA A 477 -38.76 -26.69 -23.94
C ALA A 477 -39.01 -27.06 -25.41
N ASP A 478 -37.96 -27.08 -26.22
CA ASP A 478 -37.93 -27.79 -27.50
C ASP A 478 -36.75 -28.79 -27.46
N PRO A 479 -36.93 -30.07 -27.87
CA PRO A 479 -36.00 -31.15 -27.60
C PRO A 479 -35.28 -31.62 -28.87
N SER A 480 -33.94 -31.65 -28.85
CA SER A 480 -33.18 -32.62 -29.65
C SER A 480 -31.74 -32.70 -29.16
N GLY A 481 -31.42 -33.78 -28.45
CA GLY A 481 -30.05 -34.11 -28.11
C GLY A 481 -29.29 -34.63 -29.33
N SER A 482 -28.07 -34.15 -29.51
CA SER A 482 -26.99 -34.99 -30.03
C SER A 482 -25.63 -34.42 -29.61
N VAL A 483 -24.89 -35.27 -28.91
CA VAL A 483 -23.52 -35.10 -28.43
C VAL A 483 -22.57 -35.07 -29.63
N ARG A 484 -21.68 -34.06 -29.71
CA ARG A 484 -20.41 -34.17 -30.43
C ARG A 484 -19.25 -33.81 -29.52
N ARG A 485 -18.50 -34.84 -29.13
CA ARG A 485 -17.13 -34.73 -28.61
C ARG A 485 -16.25 -34.12 -29.70
N LEU A 486 -15.65 -32.98 -29.43
CA LEU A 486 -14.42 -32.55 -30.08
C LEU A 486 -13.33 -32.54 -29.01
N GLN A 487 -12.57 -33.64 -28.96
CA GLN A 487 -11.25 -33.65 -28.34
C GLN A 487 -10.35 -32.73 -29.17
N ARG A 488 -9.84 -31.67 -28.55
CA ARG A 488 -8.54 -31.09 -28.92
C ARG A 488 -7.67 -31.03 -27.68
N SER A 489 -6.65 -31.87 -27.75
CA SER A 489 -5.41 -31.89 -27.01
C SER A 489 -4.68 -30.55 -27.03
N GLY A 490 -3.96 -30.25 -25.94
CA GLY A 490 -2.72 -29.46 -26.00
C GLY A 490 -2.70 -28.19 -25.15
N LEU A 491 -1.83 -28.23 -24.14
CA LEU A 491 -1.18 -27.10 -23.45
C LEU A 491 -2.04 -26.27 -22.49
N HIS A 492 -1.99 -26.68 -21.22
CA HIS A 492 -2.41 -25.88 -20.08
C HIS A 492 -1.44 -24.71 -19.84
N HIS A 493 -1.83 -23.51 -20.26
CA HIS A 493 -1.49 -22.29 -19.54
C HIS A 493 -2.78 -21.51 -19.31
N ARG A 494 -3.27 -21.53 -18.07
CA ARG A 494 -4.42 -20.73 -17.64
C ARG A 494 -3.92 -19.34 -17.20
N PRO A 495 -4.60 -18.26 -17.60
CA PRO A 495 -4.32 -16.92 -17.08
C PRO A 495 -4.75 -16.82 -15.60
N VAL A 496 -4.00 -16.05 -14.82
CA VAL A 496 -4.28 -15.72 -13.41
C VAL A 496 -5.62 -14.96 -13.34
N GLY A 497 -6.61 -15.54 -12.67
CA GLY A 497 -7.95 -14.97 -12.53
C GLY A 497 -8.10 -14.22 -11.21
N LEU A 498 -8.40 -12.92 -11.27
CA LEU A 498 -8.94 -12.16 -10.14
C LEU A 498 -10.32 -12.73 -9.80
N CYS A 499 -10.53 -13.13 -8.55
CA CYS A 499 -11.82 -13.65 -8.09
C CYS A 499 -12.65 -12.50 -7.49
N LEU A 500 -13.55 -11.91 -8.28
CA LEU A 500 -14.46 -10.85 -7.85
C LEU A 500 -15.62 -11.45 -7.04
N LEU A 501 -15.76 -11.02 -5.78
CA LEU A 501 -16.80 -11.52 -4.88
C LEU A 501 -17.68 -10.38 -4.37
N ARG A 502 -18.98 -10.45 -4.72
CA ARG A 502 -20.01 -9.50 -4.30
C ARG A 502 -20.63 -9.95 -2.98
N LEU A 503 -20.30 -9.27 -1.89
CA LEU A 503 -20.91 -9.51 -0.58
C LEU A 503 -21.89 -8.39 -0.22
N ARG A 504 -23.10 -8.77 0.22
CA ARG A 504 -24.11 -7.86 0.77
C ARG A 504 -24.33 -8.21 2.23
N LEU A 505 -23.90 -7.39 3.18
CA LEU A 505 -24.17 -7.66 4.61
C LEU A 505 -25.39 -6.85 5.08
N PRO A 506 -26.32 -7.43 5.86
CA PRO A 506 -27.42 -6.69 6.47
C PRO A 506 -26.95 -5.87 7.68
N SER A 507 -27.62 -4.75 7.94
CA SER A 507 -27.42 -3.88 9.10
C SER A 507 -28.17 -4.43 10.34
N PRO A 508 -27.53 -4.64 11.51
CA PRO A 508 -28.27 -4.88 12.76
C PRO A 508 -28.52 -3.56 13.53
N PRO A 509 -29.65 -3.43 14.24
CA PRO A 509 -30.09 -2.19 14.88
C PRO A 509 -29.62 -1.99 16.35
N TRP A 510 -28.55 -2.65 16.81
CA TRP A 510 -28.13 -2.56 18.21
C TRP A 510 -26.64 -2.30 18.32
N PHE A 511 -26.23 -1.05 18.53
CA PHE A 511 -24.90 -0.72 19.08
C PHE A 511 -24.91 0.69 19.67
N SER A 512 -24.99 0.79 21.00
CA SER A 512 -24.74 2.03 21.75
C SER A 512 -23.32 2.00 22.30
N GLY A 513 -22.54 3.05 22.00
CA GLY A 513 -21.11 3.14 22.28
C GLY A 513 -20.73 3.16 23.77
N ARG A 514 -20.37 2.00 24.33
CA ARG A 514 -19.64 1.85 25.61
C ARG A 514 -18.65 0.68 25.60
N PHE A 515 -18.00 0.39 24.47
CA PHE A 515 -17.17 -0.81 24.33
C PHE A 515 -15.65 -0.61 24.54
N TRP A 516 -15.16 0.63 24.65
CA TRP A 516 -13.70 0.90 24.56
C TRP A 516 -13.04 1.43 25.85
N SER A 517 -13.66 1.24 27.01
CA SER A 517 -13.11 1.69 28.30
C SER A 517 -12.14 0.69 28.97
N PHE A 518 -11.84 -0.46 28.36
CA PHE A 518 -11.21 -1.59 29.07
C PHE A 518 -9.84 -2.05 28.52
N LEU A 519 -9.24 -1.34 27.55
CA LEU A 519 -7.85 -1.62 27.16
C LEU A 519 -6.91 -0.67 27.91
N PRO A 520 -5.96 -1.18 28.71
CA PRO A 520 -5.00 -0.32 29.42
C PRO A 520 -4.13 0.42 28.41
N GLY A 521 -4.02 1.74 28.58
CA GLY A 521 -3.14 2.57 27.77
C GLY A 521 -1.65 2.26 28.01
N PRO A 522 -0.74 2.79 27.17
CA PRO A 522 0.69 2.46 27.19
C PRO A 522 1.44 2.81 28.48
N ALA A 523 0.79 3.44 29.46
CA ALA A 523 1.43 4.01 30.65
C ALA A 523 1.60 3.03 31.83
N GLU A 524 0.95 1.87 31.85
CA GLU A 524 0.90 1.00 33.06
C GLU A 524 1.83 -0.23 33.08
N GLN A 525 2.75 -0.38 32.11
CA GLN A 525 3.70 -1.52 32.11
C GLN A 525 5.18 -1.14 32.33
N ARG A 526 5.46 -0.04 33.03
CA ARG A 526 6.82 0.28 33.53
C ARG A 526 6.92 0.15 35.05
N SER A 527 6.86 -1.07 35.56
CA SER A 527 7.56 -1.45 36.79
C SER A 527 7.55 -2.96 36.98
N ARG A 528 8.64 -3.64 36.61
CA ARG A 528 9.10 -4.92 37.21
C ARG A 528 10.34 -5.44 36.45
N THR A 529 11.48 -4.79 36.65
CA THR A 529 12.80 -5.44 36.47
C THR A 529 13.84 -4.70 37.32
N SER A 530 14.04 -5.15 38.56
CA SER A 530 15.30 -4.92 39.29
C SER A 530 15.48 -5.93 40.42
N ALA A 531 16.08 -7.06 40.09
CA ALA A 531 16.91 -7.87 40.98
C ALA A 531 18.22 -8.04 40.19
N GLY A 532 19.43 -7.80 40.67
CA GLY A 532 19.99 -7.62 41.99
C GLY A 532 21.46 -8.02 41.82
N VAL A 533 22.40 -7.08 41.96
CA VAL A 533 23.85 -7.34 41.95
C VAL A 533 24.47 -6.55 43.10
N PRO A 534 25.23 -7.18 44.03
CA PRO A 534 25.75 -6.52 45.22
C PRO A 534 27.07 -5.77 44.95
N PRO A 535 27.39 -4.68 45.69
CA PRO A 535 28.64 -3.95 45.50
C PRO A 535 29.79 -4.52 46.34
N ALA A 536 31.00 -4.48 45.77
CA ALA A 536 32.28 -4.74 46.45
C ALA A 536 32.85 -3.43 47.08
N PRO A 537 33.77 -3.52 48.06
CA PRO A 537 33.88 -2.53 49.14
C PRO A 537 34.86 -1.38 48.90
N HIS A 538 34.57 -0.25 49.54
CA HIS A 538 35.44 0.94 49.63
C HIS A 538 36.60 0.75 50.62
N ARG A 539 37.76 1.32 50.27
CA ARG A 539 38.78 1.81 51.23
C ARG A 539 39.09 3.30 50.97
N SER A 540 38.71 4.10 51.97
CA SER A 540 39.32 5.32 52.54
C SER A 540 40.38 6.12 51.74
N ALA A 541 40.14 7.42 51.58
CA ALA A 541 40.88 8.49 52.26
C ALA A 541 40.16 9.84 52.02
N GLY A 542 39.98 10.64 53.07
CA GLY A 542 39.21 11.88 53.02
C GLY A 542 39.98 13.11 52.58
N LEU A 543 39.23 14.16 52.28
CA LEU A 543 39.46 15.55 52.72
C LEU A 543 38.17 16.36 52.46
N ARG A 544 37.95 17.33 53.33
CA ARG A 544 36.70 18.08 53.61
C ARG A 544 36.57 19.35 52.72
N PRO A 545 35.45 20.09 52.81
CA PRO A 545 34.73 20.66 51.67
C PRO A 545 34.98 22.15 51.45
N ASP A 546 34.54 22.66 50.30
CA ASP A 546 34.09 24.05 50.17
C ASP A 546 32.62 24.10 49.77
N VAL A 547 31.92 24.98 50.48
CA VAL A 547 30.50 25.27 50.46
C VAL A 547 30.31 26.56 49.67
N GLU A 548 29.45 26.57 48.65
CA GLU A 548 28.61 27.74 48.39
C GLU A 548 27.37 27.38 47.54
N ALA A 549 26.25 27.32 48.27
CA ALA A 549 24.88 27.57 47.86
C ALA A 549 24.73 29.05 47.39
N LEU A 550 23.73 29.55 46.65
CA LEU A 550 22.37 29.15 46.30
C LEU A 550 21.87 30.22 45.31
N ARG A 551 21.23 29.85 44.20
CA ARG A 551 19.88 30.31 43.77
C ARG A 551 19.54 29.84 42.37
#